data_AF-A0A8C7Z9D4-F1
#
_entry.id   AF-A0A8C7Z9D4-F1
#
_cell.length_a   1.000
_cell.length_b   1.000
_cell.length_c   1.000
_cell.angle_alpha   90.00
_cell.angle_beta   90.00
_cell.angle_gamma   90.00
#
_symmetry.space_group_name_H-M   'P 1'
#
loop_
_entity.id
_entity.type
_entity.pdbx_description
1 polymer ?
#
loop_
_entity_poly.entity_id
_entity_poly.type
_entity_poly.pdbx_seq_one_letter_code
_entity_poly.pdbx_strand_id
1 'polypeptide(L)'
;MLDMLDIEGLFPLYRRVEQHLQDFPKESRLQVDGPYNEAFLEKVQKCRVEDDGSVESAVAKVHQYRVAMTAKDCSIMILSGMQPPSPFTSSVSILDLDPKPFDSIPRQLRLDQKIVSYYLRTSGALPKGSRPQPPSIISAADREECTLLFHPM
;
A
#
# COMPACT_ATOMS: atom_id res chain seq x y z
N MET A 1 4.42 -5.71 -10.14
CA MET A 1 4.09 -5.27 -8.76
C MET A 1 5.26 -4.42 -8.27
N LEU A 2 5.03 -3.22 -7.74
CA LEU A 2 6.13 -2.26 -7.44
C LEU A 2 6.79 -2.49 -6.07
N ASP A 3 6.07 -3.05 -5.11
CA ASP A 3 6.60 -3.41 -3.80
C ASP A 3 7.20 -4.82 -3.82
N MET A 4 8.46 -4.94 -4.25
CA MET A 4 9.15 -6.24 -4.40
C MET A 4 10.02 -6.63 -3.21
N LEU A 5 10.39 -5.68 -2.34
CA LEU A 5 11.32 -5.90 -1.23
C LEU A 5 10.64 -6.15 0.11
N ASP A 6 9.31 -5.93 0.17
CA ASP A 6 8.56 -5.78 1.43
C ASP A 6 9.10 -4.62 2.30
N ILE A 7 8.36 -4.25 3.33
CA ILE A 7 8.72 -3.14 4.20
C ILE A 7 10.02 -3.39 4.96
N GLU A 8 10.30 -4.65 5.33
CA GLU A 8 11.55 -5.03 5.99
C GLU A 8 12.77 -4.87 5.08
N GLY A 9 12.65 -5.27 3.80
CA GLY A 9 13.73 -5.12 2.81
C GLY A 9 13.89 -3.68 2.31
N LEU A 10 12.81 -2.89 2.32
CA LEU A 10 12.87 -1.47 1.95
C LEU A 10 13.49 -0.60 3.06
N PHE A 11 13.25 -0.89 4.33
CA PHE A 11 13.61 -0.01 5.43
C PHE A 11 15.11 0.39 5.48
N PRO A 12 16.07 -0.50 5.18
CA PRO A 12 17.48 -0.10 5.05
C PRO A 12 17.74 0.95 3.97
N LEU A 13 17.01 0.87 2.83
CA LEU A 13 17.11 1.86 1.75
C LEU A 13 16.52 3.20 2.19
N TYR A 14 15.37 3.18 2.88
CA TYR A 14 14.81 4.39 3.49
C TYR A 14 15.80 5.07 4.41
N ARG A 15 16.47 4.32 5.30
CA ARG A 15 17.47 4.86 6.23
C ARG A 15 18.67 5.48 5.49
N ARG A 16 19.09 4.90 4.36
CA ARG A 16 20.15 5.49 3.51
C ARG A 16 19.72 6.85 2.97
N VAL A 17 18.50 6.96 2.45
CA VAL A 17 17.95 8.22 1.94
C VAL A 17 17.79 9.24 3.07
N GLU A 18 17.25 8.83 4.21
CA GLU A 18 17.07 9.69 5.39
C GLU A 18 18.40 10.26 5.87
N GLN A 19 19.44 9.43 5.99
CA GLN A 19 20.78 9.88 6.36
C GLN A 19 21.34 10.89 5.36
N HIS A 20 21.20 10.62 4.06
CA HIS A 20 21.66 11.55 3.02
C HIS A 20 20.95 12.91 3.11
N LEU A 21 19.64 12.93 3.36
CA LEU A 21 18.89 14.18 3.55
C LEU A 21 19.29 14.93 4.82
N GLN A 22 19.68 14.22 5.88
CA GLN A 22 20.22 14.85 7.10
C GLN A 22 21.58 15.49 6.86
N ASP A 23 22.45 14.81 6.11
CA ASP A 23 23.79 15.29 5.77
C ASP A 23 23.73 16.45 4.74
N PHE A 24 22.74 16.43 3.85
CA PHE A 24 22.54 17.41 2.77
C PHE A 24 21.11 17.99 2.75
N PRO A 25 20.71 18.79 3.75
CA PRO A 25 19.31 19.23 3.93
C PRO A 25 18.76 20.17 2.84
N LYS A 26 19.63 20.69 1.96
CA LYS A 26 19.24 21.54 0.81
C LYS A 26 19.15 20.77 -0.50
N GLU A 27 19.34 19.45 -0.48
CA GLU A 27 19.31 18.58 -1.65
C GLU A 27 17.88 18.39 -2.18
N SER A 28 17.46 19.25 -3.10
CA SER A 28 16.15 19.13 -3.78
C SER A 28 16.17 18.16 -4.96
N ARG A 29 17.35 17.72 -5.41
CA ARG A 29 17.54 16.88 -6.62
C ARG A 29 16.92 15.50 -6.49
N LEU A 30 16.84 14.98 -5.26
CA LEU A 30 16.25 13.68 -4.97
C LEU A 30 14.73 13.67 -5.17
N GLN A 31 14.07 14.85 -5.16
CA GLN A 31 12.64 15.01 -5.44
C GLN A 31 11.75 14.10 -4.57
N VAL A 32 12.14 13.91 -3.31
CA VAL A 32 11.48 12.96 -2.41
C VAL A 32 9.99 13.30 -2.26
N ASP A 33 9.63 14.58 -2.15
CA ASP A 33 8.22 15.01 -2.09
C ASP A 33 7.77 15.75 -3.36
N GLY A 34 8.35 15.37 -4.49
CA GLY A 34 7.99 15.86 -5.81
C GLY A 34 8.91 16.97 -6.34
N PRO A 35 8.52 17.62 -7.45
CA PRO A 35 7.24 17.46 -8.16
C PRO A 35 7.04 16.07 -8.79
N TYR A 36 5.81 15.57 -8.79
CA TYR A 36 5.44 14.28 -9.40
C TYR A 36 5.18 14.43 -10.91
N ASN A 37 6.27 14.57 -11.68
CA ASN A 37 6.23 14.80 -13.13
C ASN A 37 6.71 13.57 -13.94
N GLU A 38 6.92 13.74 -15.24
CA GLU A 38 7.39 12.67 -16.14
C GLU A 38 8.75 12.09 -15.72
N ALA A 39 9.67 12.93 -15.23
CA ALA A 39 10.98 12.47 -14.75
C ALA A 39 10.84 11.59 -13.48
N PHE A 40 9.91 11.92 -12.59
CA PHE A 40 9.55 11.05 -11.47
C PHE A 40 8.99 9.71 -11.96
N LEU A 41 8.06 9.74 -12.92
CA LEU A 41 7.46 8.52 -13.49
C LEU A 41 8.53 7.63 -14.12
N GLU A 42 9.46 8.21 -14.87
CA GLU A 42 10.58 7.50 -15.48
C GLU A 42 11.47 6.82 -14.42
N LYS A 43 11.80 7.51 -13.32
CA LYS A 43 12.56 6.94 -12.20
C LYS A 43 11.84 5.74 -11.59
N VAL A 44 10.53 5.83 -11.36
CA VAL A 44 9.71 4.74 -10.81
C VAL A 44 9.68 3.54 -11.75
N GLN A 45 9.57 3.77 -13.06
CA GLN A 45 9.49 2.72 -14.08
C GLN A 45 10.83 2.02 -14.38
N LYS A 46 11.93 2.76 -14.40
CA LYS A 46 13.26 2.24 -14.80
C LYS A 46 14.09 1.67 -13.64
N CYS A 47 13.59 1.73 -12.40
CA CYS A 47 14.30 1.25 -11.23
C CYS A 47 14.51 -0.29 -11.30
N ARG A 48 15.78 -0.71 -11.22
CA ARG A 48 16.21 -2.11 -11.28
C ARG A 48 15.82 -2.86 -10.00
N VAL A 49 15.80 -4.19 -10.03
CA VAL A 49 15.50 -5.02 -8.85
C VAL A 49 16.64 -4.92 -7.83
N GLU A 50 17.88 -5.07 -8.30
CA GLU A 50 19.10 -5.06 -7.49
C GLU A 50 19.47 -3.65 -7.02
N ASP A 51 19.94 -3.57 -5.77
CA ASP A 51 20.50 -2.35 -5.21
C ASP A 51 21.99 -2.24 -5.57
N ASP A 52 22.38 -1.15 -6.21
CA ASP A 52 23.76 -0.83 -6.56
C ASP A 52 24.50 -0.08 -5.44
N GLY A 53 23.83 0.16 -4.31
CA GLY A 53 24.37 0.88 -3.16
C GLY A 53 24.24 2.40 -3.27
N SER A 54 23.77 2.93 -4.40
CA SER A 54 23.60 4.38 -4.60
C SER A 54 22.41 4.93 -3.80
N VAL A 55 22.43 6.24 -3.56
CA VAL A 55 21.30 6.96 -2.93
C VAL A 55 20.17 7.10 -3.95
N GLU A 56 20.49 7.31 -5.22
CA GLU A 56 19.53 7.44 -6.31
C GLU A 56 18.70 6.17 -6.50
N SER A 57 19.35 4.99 -6.44
CA SER A 57 18.65 3.70 -6.48
C SER A 57 17.75 3.53 -5.25
N ALA A 58 18.25 3.85 -4.05
CA ALA A 58 17.45 3.80 -2.82
C ALA A 58 16.23 4.73 -2.89
N VAL A 59 16.38 5.95 -3.40
CA VAL A 59 15.27 6.90 -3.62
C VAL A 59 14.25 6.32 -4.60
N ALA A 60 14.70 5.74 -5.72
CA ALA A 60 13.80 5.14 -6.69
C ALA A 60 12.99 3.98 -6.10
N LYS A 61 13.62 3.14 -5.25
CA LYS A 61 12.94 2.07 -4.51
C LYS A 61 11.93 2.58 -3.51
N VAL A 62 12.28 3.64 -2.76
CA VAL A 62 11.35 4.31 -1.85
C VAL A 62 10.13 4.88 -2.61
N HIS A 63 10.34 5.48 -3.79
CA HIS A 63 9.24 5.94 -4.63
C HIS A 63 8.36 4.79 -5.13
N GLN A 64 8.95 3.69 -5.61
CA GLN A 64 8.21 2.49 -6.01
C GLN A 64 7.31 1.98 -4.87
N TYR A 65 7.85 1.90 -3.65
CA TYR A 65 7.07 1.50 -2.48
C TYR A 65 5.93 2.47 -2.19
N ARG A 66 6.18 3.79 -2.20
CA ARG A 66 5.13 4.78 -1.91
C ARG A 66 3.98 4.73 -2.93
N VAL A 67 4.30 4.57 -4.21
CA VAL A 67 3.30 4.35 -5.27
C VAL A 67 2.52 3.06 -5.02
N ALA A 68 3.21 1.98 -4.65
CA ALA A 68 2.56 0.71 -4.31
C ALA A 68 1.61 0.85 -3.11
N MET A 69 2.04 1.56 -2.06
CA MET A 69 1.21 1.79 -0.88
C MET A 69 0.00 2.68 -1.16
N THR A 70 0.12 3.68 -2.05
CA THR A 70 -1.05 4.42 -2.54
C THR A 70 -2.02 3.51 -3.28
N ALA A 71 -1.52 2.65 -4.18
CA ALA A 71 -2.38 1.71 -4.91
C ALA A 71 -2.97 0.60 -4.03
N LYS A 72 -2.34 0.23 -2.91
CA LYS A 72 -2.88 -0.73 -1.94
C LYS A 72 -4.02 -0.13 -1.10
N ASP A 73 -3.96 1.17 -0.84
CA ASP A 73 -4.91 1.89 0.01
C ASP A 73 -5.96 2.70 -0.79
N CYS A 74 -6.02 2.54 -2.12
CA CYS A 74 -6.97 3.26 -2.97
C CYS A 74 -8.36 2.60 -2.97
N SER A 75 -9.40 3.38 -3.29
CA SER A 75 -10.77 2.89 -3.41
C SER A 75 -11.17 2.68 -4.87
N ILE A 76 -12.01 1.68 -5.13
CA ILE A 76 -12.64 1.46 -6.45
C ILE A 76 -14.12 1.85 -6.35
N MET A 77 -14.54 2.85 -7.13
CA MET A 77 -15.92 3.27 -7.25
C MET A 77 -16.54 2.65 -8.50
N ILE A 78 -17.67 1.98 -8.33
CA ILE A 78 -18.44 1.37 -9.43
C ILE A 78 -19.81 2.05 -9.46
N LEU A 79 -20.10 2.71 -10.57
CA LEU A 79 -21.40 3.30 -10.86
C LEU A 79 -22.09 2.39 -11.87
N SER A 80 -23.28 1.91 -11.55
CA SER A 80 -24.12 1.16 -12.48
C SER A 80 -25.45 1.89 -12.69
N GLY A 81 -25.90 1.95 -13.93
CA GLY A 81 -27.15 2.57 -14.34
C GLY A 81 -27.89 1.72 -15.36
N MET A 82 -29.22 1.81 -15.38
CA MET A 82 -30.06 1.24 -16.43
C MET A 82 -30.55 2.36 -17.35
N GLN A 83 -30.27 2.26 -18.65
CA GLN A 83 -30.79 3.19 -19.64
C GLN A 83 -31.66 2.44 -20.66
N PRO A 84 -33.00 2.59 -20.64
CA PRO A 84 -33.85 2.02 -21.67
C PRO A 84 -33.45 2.55 -23.07
N PRO A 85 -33.40 1.71 -24.14
CA PRO A 85 -33.89 0.34 -24.26
C PRO A 85 -32.82 -0.78 -24.16
N SER A 86 -31.59 -0.52 -23.68
CA SER A 86 -30.47 -1.48 -23.71
C SER A 86 -29.69 -1.53 -22.36
N PRO A 87 -28.67 -2.41 -22.21
CA PRO A 87 -28.35 -3.04 -20.93
C PRO A 87 -27.60 -2.12 -19.95
N PHE A 88 -27.44 -2.62 -18.72
CA PHE A 88 -26.66 -2.00 -17.65
C PHE A 88 -25.37 -1.33 -18.16
N THR A 89 -25.30 -0.02 -18.04
CA THR A 89 -24.07 0.75 -18.25
C THR A 89 -23.34 0.83 -16.92
N SER A 90 -22.07 0.48 -16.89
CA SER A 90 -21.23 0.68 -15.71
C SER A 90 -20.04 1.59 -16.02
N SER A 91 -19.65 2.38 -15.02
CA SER A 91 -18.43 3.17 -15.02
C SER A 91 -17.64 2.82 -13.77
N VAL A 92 -16.32 2.69 -13.93
CA VAL A 92 -15.40 2.36 -12.85
C VAL A 92 -14.40 3.50 -12.71
N SER A 93 -14.15 3.93 -11.48
CA SER A 93 -13.18 4.98 -11.15
C SER A 93 -12.32 4.54 -9.97
N ILE A 94 -11.09 5.04 -9.91
CA ILE A 94 -10.19 4.83 -8.78
C ILE A 94 -10.08 6.14 -8.02
N LEU A 95 -10.27 6.08 -6.70
CA LEU A 95 -10.21 7.23 -5.79
C LEU A 95 -9.05 7.08 -4.81
N ASP A 96 -8.77 8.13 -4.04
CA ASP A 96 -7.77 8.15 -2.96
C ASP A 96 -6.33 7.91 -3.44
N LEU A 97 -5.96 8.52 -4.56
CA LEU A 97 -4.66 8.38 -5.22
C LEU A 97 -3.59 9.38 -4.73
N ASP A 98 -3.75 9.91 -3.52
CA ASP A 98 -2.75 10.80 -2.93
C ASP A 98 -1.46 10.02 -2.60
N PRO A 99 -0.27 10.52 -2.99
CA PRO A 99 0.99 9.86 -2.67
C PRO A 99 1.19 9.72 -1.16
N LYS A 100 1.52 8.51 -0.69
CA LYS A 100 1.87 8.31 0.72
C LYS A 100 3.10 9.18 1.06
N PRO A 101 3.17 9.85 2.22
CA PRO A 101 4.30 10.73 2.57
C PRO A 101 5.56 9.92 2.90
N PHE A 102 6.74 10.46 2.63
CA PHE A 102 8.02 9.80 2.89
C PHE A 102 8.18 9.37 4.36
N ASP A 103 7.86 10.27 5.29
CA ASP A 103 8.00 10.05 6.74
C ASP A 103 7.01 9.03 7.33
N SER A 104 6.11 8.47 6.50
CA SER A 104 5.24 7.38 6.95
C SER A 104 5.94 6.03 7.03
N ILE A 105 7.07 5.83 6.33
CA ILE A 105 7.73 4.52 6.20
C ILE A 105 8.10 3.90 7.56
N PRO A 106 8.71 4.63 8.53
CA PRO A 106 8.98 4.08 9.86
C PRO A 106 7.73 3.67 10.64
N ARG A 107 6.60 4.33 10.37
CA ARG A 107 5.31 3.93 10.97
C ARG A 107 4.79 2.66 10.32
N GLN A 108 4.93 2.50 9.01
CA GLN A 108 4.49 1.29 8.30
C GLN A 108 5.24 0.05 8.77
N LEU A 109 6.58 0.12 8.93
CA LEU A 109 7.35 -1.00 9.49
C LEU A 109 6.85 -1.43 10.88
N ARG A 110 6.62 -0.45 11.77
CA ARG A 110 6.10 -0.73 13.12
C ARG A 110 4.71 -1.36 13.09
N LEU A 111 3.86 -0.91 12.17
CA LEU A 111 2.51 -1.45 12.01
C LEU A 111 2.56 -2.90 11.51
N ASP A 112 3.36 -3.15 10.48
CA ASP A 112 3.56 -4.48 9.91
C ASP A 112 4.04 -5.49 10.97
N GLN A 113 5.13 -5.16 11.68
CA GLN A 113 5.66 -6.00 12.75
C GLN A 113 4.62 -6.27 13.84
N LYS A 114 3.78 -5.28 14.19
CA LYS A 114 2.70 -5.45 15.16
C LYS A 114 1.61 -6.38 14.65
N ILE A 115 1.22 -6.27 13.39
CA ILE A 115 0.23 -7.13 12.74
C ILE A 115 0.75 -8.57 12.72
N VAL A 116 1.96 -8.80 12.21
CA VAL A 116 2.59 -10.12 12.14
C VAL A 116 2.72 -10.73 13.54
N SER A 117 3.25 -9.99 14.51
CA SER A 117 3.41 -10.46 15.89
C SER A 117 2.07 -10.80 16.54
N TYR A 118 1.03 -10.00 16.32
CA TYR A 118 -0.30 -10.29 16.85
C TYR A 118 -0.91 -11.54 16.20
N TYR A 119 -0.79 -11.65 14.87
CA TYR A 119 -1.27 -12.79 14.13
C TYR A 119 -0.60 -14.07 14.60
N LEU A 120 0.73 -14.11 14.71
CA LEU A 120 1.49 -15.28 15.15
C LEU A 120 1.16 -15.68 16.59
N ARG A 121 1.01 -14.73 17.52
CA ARG A 121 0.59 -15.04 18.91
C ARG A 121 -0.81 -15.61 18.97
N THR A 122 -1.73 -15.09 18.18
CA THR A 122 -3.14 -15.52 18.20
C THR A 122 -3.31 -16.86 17.48
N SER A 123 -2.63 -17.07 16.35
CA SER A 123 -2.70 -18.30 15.56
C SER A 123 -1.89 -19.46 16.16
N GLY A 124 -0.79 -19.17 16.87
CA GLY A 124 0.00 -20.17 17.59
C GLY A 124 -0.61 -20.63 18.93
N ALA A 125 -1.53 -19.85 19.51
CA ALA A 125 -2.21 -20.19 20.76
C ALA A 125 -3.51 -21.01 20.58
N LEU A 126 -3.90 -21.30 19.34
CA LEU A 126 -5.11 -22.06 19.03
C LEU A 126 -4.79 -23.56 18.93
N PRO A 127 -5.42 -24.45 19.72
CA PRO A 127 -5.43 -25.86 19.39
C PRO A 127 -6.04 -26.03 18.00
N LYS A 128 -5.38 -26.85 17.15
CA LYS A 128 -5.79 -27.17 15.77
C LYS A 128 -7.29 -27.51 15.73
N GLY A 129 -8.14 -26.53 15.40
CA GLY A 129 -9.61 -26.70 15.35
C GLY A 129 -10.44 -25.54 15.91
N SER A 130 -9.87 -24.59 16.66
CA SER A 130 -10.67 -23.55 17.34
C SER A 130 -10.53 -22.16 16.72
N ARG A 131 -11.00 -21.97 15.48
CA ARG A 131 -11.01 -20.67 14.74
C ARG A 131 -11.30 -19.47 15.67
N PRO A 132 -10.45 -18.41 15.73
CA PRO A 132 -10.67 -17.33 16.69
C PRO A 132 -11.91 -16.53 16.26
N GLN A 133 -12.86 -16.35 17.16
CA GLN A 133 -13.84 -15.28 17.00
C GLN A 133 -13.10 -13.94 17.19
N PRO A 134 -13.26 -12.96 16.27
CA PRO A 134 -12.68 -11.64 16.46
C PRO A 134 -13.26 -11.00 17.74
N PRO A 135 -12.49 -10.16 18.46
CA PRO A 135 -12.96 -9.49 19.64
C PRO A 135 -14.24 -8.71 19.30
N SER A 136 -15.29 -8.99 20.06
CA SER A 136 -16.63 -8.45 19.95
C SER A 136 -16.62 -6.93 20.17
N ILE A 137 -16.42 -6.16 19.11
CA ILE A 137 -16.77 -4.73 19.08
C ILE A 137 -18.17 -4.53 18.44
N ILE A 138 -18.74 -5.58 17.83
CA ILE A 138 -20.07 -5.53 17.24
C ILE A 138 -20.97 -6.47 18.02
N SER A 139 -21.94 -5.91 18.74
CA SER A 139 -23.02 -6.68 19.36
C SER A 139 -23.71 -7.53 18.30
N ALA A 140 -23.90 -8.80 18.60
CA ALA A 140 -24.43 -9.83 17.71
C ALA A 140 -25.95 -9.70 17.43
N ALA A 141 -26.41 -8.52 17.05
CA ALA A 141 -27.78 -8.26 16.60
C ALA A 141 -27.73 -7.27 15.43
N ASP A 142 -27.45 -7.81 14.24
CA ASP A 142 -27.61 -7.26 12.87
C ASP A 142 -26.48 -7.72 11.95
N ARG A 143 -26.22 -9.03 11.96
CA ARG A 143 -25.49 -9.67 10.87
C ARG A 143 -26.49 -10.03 9.78
N GLU A 144 -27.00 -9.04 9.08
CA GLU A 144 -27.44 -9.27 7.71
C GLU A 144 -26.17 -9.69 6.95
N GLU A 145 -26.11 -10.96 6.58
CA GLU A 145 -25.08 -11.50 5.70
C GLU A 145 -25.09 -10.69 4.39
N CYS A 146 -24.20 -9.69 4.29
CA CYS A 146 -23.87 -9.03 3.04
C CYS A 146 -23.15 -10.03 2.11
N THR A 147 -23.88 -11.03 1.66
CA THR A 147 -23.43 -12.00 0.67
C THR A 147 -23.63 -11.37 -0.70
N LEU A 148 -22.54 -11.10 -1.42
CA LEU A 148 -22.61 -10.73 -2.83
C LEU A 148 -23.14 -11.92 -3.62
N LEU A 149 -24.41 -11.86 -4.00
CA LEU A 149 -25.07 -12.87 -4.81
C LEU A 149 -24.75 -12.61 -6.28
N PHE A 150 -23.79 -13.36 -6.82
CA PHE A 150 -23.57 -13.42 -8.26
C PHE A 150 -24.72 -14.22 -8.90
N HIS A 151 -25.58 -13.52 -9.62
CA HIS A 151 -26.63 -14.16 -10.40
C HIS A 151 -26.04 -14.56 -11.76
N PRO A 152 -26.19 -15.83 -12.20
CA PRO A 152 -25.75 -16.24 -13.52
C PRO A 152 -26.58 -15.53 -14.61
N MET A 153 -25.89 -15.13 -15.69
CA MET A 153 -26.50 -14.58 -16.91
C MET A 153 -26.97 -15.68 -17.84
#